data_AF-A0A166DJA4-F1
#
_entry.id   AF-A0A166DJA4-F1
#
_cell.length_a   1.000
_cell.length_b   1.000
_cell.length_c   1.000
_cell.angle_alpha   90.00
_cell.angle_beta   90.00
_cell.angle_gamma   90.00
#
_symmetry.space_group_name_H-M   'P 1'
#
loop_
_entity.id
_entity.type
_entity.pdbx_description
1 polymer ?
#
loop_
_entity_poly.entity_id
_entity_poly.type
_entity_poly.pdbx_seq_one_letter_code
_entity_poly.pdbx_strand_id
1 'polypeptide(L)'
;MTTALNNLAEHTAILSGSAAVSFATLFPLIWWVWTSQVAYSMHFQKNDWFHRIVAFLYLLIFGALAAFTSDFDIEAGLSRTKNNDITPADITFPPDTQRNRAERLAIDAARGVSLILALSRLVLLVQYWVVLLDSRKTFPSLQVGLYRHLRALTFSSAWYFTAFGVMLAAHWQPEDISANYAKVYQAIAIVLWYLPLVAEISIHYINSDLIDHTKYSSKIIYERASVFFTVILGASLDNMTGGLRFLVGGLDVTSHNVGWAFCGALVIVGEFSLYFDANYETFIHNNKRLLTWYFLHSIFLLCLMMTILSTTLLIQHSVCSVICESISAALELIKQNVSQAVEDIITLFGNVFNSTSTFPLSASEFPQQQDAFERLGLPLKFVLEDFNTAAANLSVSSQNLLYYQYLVLAMAIAYQEFEAYPEPNDPVAMQIDGFMSLDIGNATQMDRGNFTDIVRNLAKSHAHEVDWFFGVAVRQFYFRDHDKLSWT
;
A
#
# COMPACT_ATOMS: atom_id res chain seq x y z
N MET A 1 17.53 0.44 -8.23
CA MET A 1 16.43 1.08 -8.97
C MET A 1 15.23 0.15 -9.01
N THR A 2 15.41 -1.10 -9.44
CA THR A 2 14.37 -2.14 -9.40
C THR A 2 13.69 -2.24 -8.05
N THR A 3 14.45 -2.26 -6.95
CA THR A 3 13.88 -2.24 -5.59
C THR A 3 13.05 -0.99 -5.30
N ALA A 4 13.43 0.18 -5.82
CA ALA A 4 12.64 1.40 -5.63
C ALA A 4 11.36 1.37 -6.46
N LEU A 5 11.43 0.84 -7.68
CA LEU A 5 10.27 0.64 -8.54
C LEU A 5 9.34 -0.44 -8.00
N ASN A 6 9.89 -1.51 -7.41
CA ASN A 6 9.13 -2.57 -6.75
C ASN A 6 8.44 -2.06 -5.50
N ASN A 7 9.16 -1.36 -4.62
CA ASN A 7 8.53 -0.78 -3.43
C ASN A 7 7.43 0.22 -3.81
N LEU A 8 7.66 1.04 -4.84
CA LEU A 8 6.63 1.93 -5.37
C LEU A 8 5.46 1.14 -5.97
N ALA A 9 5.70 0.02 -6.64
CA ALA A 9 4.67 -0.84 -7.20
C ALA A 9 3.87 -1.66 -6.15
N GLU A 10 4.53 -2.08 -5.07
CA GLU A 10 3.99 -2.98 -4.06
C GLU A 10 3.19 -2.22 -2.99
N HIS A 11 3.61 -1.00 -2.65
CA HIS A 11 2.98 -0.20 -1.58
C HIS A 11 2.04 0.90 -2.09
N THR A 12 2.03 1.19 -3.39
CA THR A 12 1.03 2.12 -3.96
C THR A 12 -0.06 1.28 -4.60
N ALA A 13 -1.18 1.09 -3.91
CA ALA A 13 -2.32 0.37 -4.47
C ALA A 13 -2.90 1.17 -5.65
N ILE A 14 -2.44 0.89 -6.88
CA ILE A 14 -2.85 1.57 -8.15
C ILE A 14 -4.37 1.48 -8.41
N LEU A 15 -5.10 0.75 -7.57
CA LEU A 15 -6.56 0.69 -7.53
C LEU A 15 -7.23 2.06 -7.27
N SER A 16 -6.53 3.05 -6.67
CA SER A 16 -7.01 4.42 -6.60
C SER A 16 -6.38 5.31 -7.68
N GLY A 17 -7.18 6.22 -8.26
CA GLY A 17 -6.66 7.21 -9.21
C GLY A 17 -5.51 8.05 -8.61
N SER A 18 -5.55 8.30 -7.30
CA SER A 18 -4.51 9.05 -6.57
C SER A 18 -3.17 8.29 -6.50
N ALA A 19 -3.21 6.97 -6.31
CA ALA A 19 -2.02 6.11 -6.33
C ALA A 19 -1.39 6.07 -7.73
N ALA A 20 -2.21 5.94 -8.78
CA ALA A 20 -1.75 5.97 -10.16
C ALA A 20 -1.07 7.31 -10.51
N VAL A 21 -1.64 8.43 -10.06
CA VAL A 21 -1.06 9.77 -10.26
C VAL A 21 0.24 9.92 -9.47
N SER A 22 0.30 9.41 -8.23
CA SER A 22 1.52 9.39 -7.42
C SER A 22 2.65 8.59 -8.07
N PHE A 23 2.33 7.41 -8.60
CA PHE A 23 3.26 6.57 -9.36
C PHE A 23 3.75 7.30 -10.63
N ALA A 24 2.83 7.84 -11.42
CA ALA A 24 3.13 8.57 -12.65
C ALA A 24 3.95 9.85 -12.41
N THR A 25 3.86 10.43 -11.20
CA THR A 25 4.65 11.60 -10.79
C THR A 25 6.07 11.19 -10.41
N LEU A 26 6.24 10.16 -9.59
CA LEU A 26 7.57 9.74 -9.13
C LEU A 26 8.39 9.00 -10.19
N PHE A 27 7.73 8.20 -11.04
CA PHE A 27 8.42 7.36 -12.02
C PHE A 27 9.37 8.17 -12.93
N PRO A 28 8.95 9.28 -13.58
CA PRO A 28 9.84 10.09 -14.40
C PRO A 28 11.06 10.65 -13.64
N LEU A 29 10.93 10.95 -12.34
CA LEU A 29 12.03 11.45 -11.51
C LEU A 29 13.05 10.36 -11.23
N ILE A 30 12.59 9.18 -10.81
CA ILE A 30 13.44 8.00 -10.56
C ILE A 30 14.11 7.54 -11.86
N TRP A 31 13.34 7.50 -12.95
CA TRP A 31 13.84 7.26 -14.30
C TRP A 31 14.93 8.25 -14.66
N TRP A 32 14.71 9.55 -14.48
CA TRP A 32 15.69 10.58 -14.81
C TRP A 32 17.02 10.42 -14.04
N VAL A 33 16.98 10.01 -12.77
CA VAL A 33 18.19 9.66 -12.00
C VAL A 33 19.02 8.57 -12.69
N TRP A 34 18.37 7.52 -13.17
CA TRP A 34 19.04 6.45 -13.91
C TRP A 34 19.50 6.88 -15.29
N THR A 35 18.62 7.51 -16.07
CA THR A 35 18.87 7.93 -17.45
C THR A 35 20.03 8.89 -17.57
N SER A 36 20.11 9.87 -16.66
CA SER A 36 21.21 10.84 -16.61
C SER A 36 22.55 10.17 -16.26
N GLN A 37 22.54 9.19 -15.35
CA GLN A 37 23.73 8.42 -15.01
C GLN A 37 24.21 7.51 -16.14
N VAL A 38 23.26 6.90 -16.85
CA VAL A 38 23.54 6.08 -18.03
C VAL A 38 24.09 6.95 -19.16
N ALA A 39 23.52 8.14 -19.39
CA ALA A 39 24.01 9.10 -20.38
C ALA A 39 25.45 9.54 -20.07
N TYR A 40 25.78 9.82 -18.79
CA TYR A 40 27.17 10.05 -18.39
C TYR A 40 28.06 8.85 -18.70
N SER A 41 27.61 7.65 -18.32
CA SER A 41 28.40 6.42 -18.44
C SER A 41 28.71 6.07 -19.90
N MET A 42 27.82 6.40 -20.83
CA MET A 42 28.03 6.19 -22.27
C MET A 42 29.24 6.95 -22.82
N HIS A 43 29.55 8.12 -22.27
CA HIS A 43 30.62 8.97 -22.76
C HIS A 43 31.92 8.82 -21.96
N PHE A 44 31.81 8.62 -20.65
CA PHE A 44 32.95 8.81 -19.74
C PHE A 44 33.27 7.62 -18.85
N GLN A 45 32.48 6.54 -18.88
CA GLN A 45 32.74 5.38 -18.04
C GLN A 45 34.08 4.73 -18.39
N LYS A 46 34.94 4.65 -17.40
CA LYS A 46 36.20 3.89 -17.43
C LYS A 46 36.15 2.82 -16.35
N ASN A 47 36.89 1.73 -16.55
CA ASN A 47 37.04 0.68 -15.54
C ASN A 47 38.08 1.07 -14.48
N ASP A 48 37.81 2.14 -13.74
CA ASP A 48 38.67 2.64 -12.66
C ASP A 48 37.96 2.58 -11.29
N TRP A 49 38.73 2.80 -10.23
CA TRP A 49 38.22 2.79 -8.86
C TRP A 49 37.20 3.89 -8.58
N PHE A 50 37.35 5.06 -9.21
CA PHE A 50 36.43 6.18 -9.03
C PHE A 50 35.01 5.83 -9.52
N HIS A 51 34.89 5.33 -10.74
CA HIS A 51 33.60 4.93 -11.32
C HIS A 51 32.95 3.76 -10.56
N ARG A 52 33.74 2.86 -9.96
CA ARG A 52 33.23 1.79 -9.09
C ARG A 52 32.63 2.34 -7.79
N ILE A 53 33.31 3.28 -7.15
CA ILE A 53 32.79 3.96 -5.94
C ILE A 53 31.50 4.71 -6.28
N VAL A 54 31.48 5.44 -7.39
CA VAL A 54 30.27 6.16 -7.80
C VAL A 54 29.12 5.21 -8.13
N ALA A 55 29.39 4.08 -8.80
CA ALA A 55 28.37 3.06 -9.02
C ALA A 55 27.77 2.55 -7.70
N PHE A 56 28.61 2.33 -6.68
CA PHE A 56 28.14 1.98 -5.34
C PHE A 56 27.30 3.09 -4.68
N LEU A 57 27.69 4.37 -4.83
CA LEU A 57 26.88 5.49 -4.36
C LEU A 57 25.50 5.54 -5.04
N TYR A 58 25.43 5.25 -6.34
CA TYR A 58 24.14 5.15 -7.04
C TYR A 58 23.29 3.98 -6.54
N LEU A 59 23.89 2.86 -6.15
CA LEU A 59 23.16 1.78 -5.47
C LEU A 59 22.55 2.26 -4.15
N LEU A 60 23.30 3.01 -3.34
CA LEU A 60 22.77 3.62 -2.11
C LEU A 60 21.67 4.64 -2.39
N ILE A 61 21.84 5.50 -3.40
CA ILE A 61 20.82 6.47 -3.83
C ILE A 61 19.52 5.75 -4.20
N PHE A 62 19.58 4.67 -4.99
CA PHE A 62 18.39 3.92 -5.35
C PHE A 62 17.80 3.12 -4.19
N GLY A 63 18.63 2.60 -3.28
CA GLY A 63 18.16 1.93 -2.07
C GLY A 63 17.45 2.91 -1.13
N ALA A 64 18.00 4.10 -0.97
CA ALA A 64 17.37 5.17 -0.22
C ALA A 64 16.06 5.64 -0.89
N LEU A 65 16.04 5.82 -2.22
CA LEU A 65 14.80 6.15 -2.94
C LEU A 65 13.72 5.12 -2.63
N ALA A 66 14.05 3.82 -2.64
CA ALA A 66 13.11 2.75 -2.34
C ALA A 66 12.47 2.85 -0.94
N ALA A 67 13.22 3.35 0.04
CA ALA A 67 12.72 3.51 1.40
C ALA A 67 11.73 4.68 1.54
N PHE A 68 11.90 5.74 0.75
CA PHE A 68 11.01 6.91 0.78
C PHE A 68 9.91 6.88 -0.28
N THR A 69 9.84 5.83 -1.10
CA THR A 69 8.75 5.64 -2.07
C THR A 69 7.63 4.75 -1.54
N SER A 70 7.81 4.08 -0.38
CA SER A 70 6.73 3.35 0.30
C SER A 70 5.67 4.35 0.75
N ASP A 71 4.40 4.08 0.42
CA ASP A 71 3.25 4.88 0.86
C ASP A 71 3.29 6.35 0.41
N PHE A 72 4.00 6.63 -0.69
CA PHE A 72 4.03 7.97 -1.26
C PHE A 72 2.68 8.31 -1.88
N ASP A 73 2.02 9.33 -1.33
CA ASP A 73 0.80 9.89 -1.87
C ASP A 73 0.98 11.39 -2.15
N ILE A 74 0.91 11.74 -3.44
CA ILE A 74 0.98 13.13 -3.89
C ILE A 74 -0.28 13.92 -3.50
N GLU A 75 -1.38 13.23 -3.21
CA GLU A 75 -2.65 13.84 -2.84
C GLU A 75 -2.82 13.97 -1.32
N ALA A 76 -1.97 13.33 -0.50
CA ALA A 76 -2.07 13.40 0.96
C ALA A 76 -2.02 14.82 1.52
N GLY A 77 -1.39 15.77 0.82
CA GLY A 77 -1.46 17.20 1.16
C GLY A 77 -2.49 17.98 0.34
N LEU A 78 -3.05 17.44 -0.74
CA LEU A 78 -4.01 18.09 -1.66
C LEU A 78 -5.48 17.82 -1.32
N SER A 79 -5.79 16.68 -0.72
CA SER A 79 -7.15 16.23 -0.43
C SER A 79 -7.62 16.72 0.94
N ARG A 80 -8.71 17.50 0.97
CA ARG A 80 -9.34 17.94 2.23
C ARG A 80 -10.56 17.06 2.49
N THR A 81 -10.58 16.30 3.58
CA THR A 81 -11.83 15.93 4.22
C THR A 81 -12.27 17.12 5.07
N LYS A 82 -13.47 17.64 4.86
CA LYS A 82 -14.04 18.69 5.72
C LYS A 82 -14.28 18.09 7.12
N ASN A 83 -13.69 18.66 8.16
CA ASN A 83 -13.85 18.27 9.57
C ASN A 83 -15.26 18.56 10.16
N ASN A 84 -16.32 18.50 9.37
CA ASN A 84 -17.64 19.00 9.81
C ASN A 84 -18.66 17.93 10.23
N ASP A 85 -18.35 16.63 10.21
CA ASP A 85 -19.36 15.58 10.48
C ASP A 85 -19.06 14.67 11.68
N ILE A 86 -18.23 15.07 12.64
CA ILE A 86 -18.08 14.30 13.89
C ILE A 86 -18.57 15.14 15.07
N THR A 87 -19.84 14.92 15.44
CA THR A 87 -20.37 15.34 16.75
C THR A 87 -19.62 14.59 17.85
N PRO A 88 -19.07 15.29 18.87
CA PRO A 88 -18.34 14.65 19.94
C PRO A 88 -19.32 14.09 20.97
N ALA A 89 -19.51 12.79 20.97
CA ALA A 89 -20.04 12.06 22.12
C ALA A 89 -19.29 10.73 22.27
N ASP A 90 -18.72 10.57 23.45
CA ASP A 90 -18.05 9.39 24.01
C ASP A 90 -16.58 9.10 23.59
N ILE A 91 -15.70 9.51 24.50
CA ILE A 91 -14.26 9.25 24.60
C ILE A 91 -14.09 7.75 24.89
N THR A 92 -13.20 6.99 24.24
CA THR A 92 -11.80 6.85 24.65
C THR A 92 -10.95 6.24 23.52
N PHE A 93 -9.83 6.93 23.22
CA PHE A 93 -8.83 6.76 22.14
C PHE A 93 -9.16 7.44 20.81
N PRO A 94 -8.34 8.42 20.36
CA PRO A 94 -8.69 9.22 19.18
C PRO A 94 -8.39 8.42 17.90
N PRO A 95 -9.38 8.15 17.02
CA PRO A 95 -9.13 7.64 15.66
C PRO A 95 -8.23 8.56 14.81
N ASP A 96 -7.96 9.77 15.31
CA ASP A 96 -7.07 10.75 14.70
C ASP A 96 -5.59 10.32 14.69
N THR A 97 -5.11 9.44 15.58
CA THR A 97 -3.66 9.16 15.69
C THR A 97 -3.10 8.36 14.52
N GLN A 98 -3.84 7.36 14.01
CA GLN A 98 -3.41 6.54 12.87
C GLN A 98 -3.49 7.33 11.55
N ARG A 99 -4.55 8.12 11.39
CA ARG A 99 -4.70 9.02 10.25
C ARG A 99 -3.62 10.11 10.23
N ASN A 100 -3.36 10.74 11.37
CA ASN A 100 -2.28 11.73 11.50
C ASN A 100 -0.90 11.11 11.23
N ARG A 101 -0.71 9.81 11.54
CA ARG A 101 0.52 9.09 11.22
C ARG A 101 0.67 8.86 9.71
N ALA A 102 -0.37 8.41 9.03
CA ALA A 102 -0.36 8.17 7.59
C ALA A 102 -0.12 9.47 6.79
N GLU A 103 -0.79 10.57 7.16
CA GLU A 103 -0.59 11.88 6.52
C GLU A 103 0.84 12.41 6.74
N ARG A 104 1.43 12.20 7.93
CA ARG A 104 2.82 12.57 8.22
C ARG A 104 3.84 11.75 7.44
N LEU A 105 3.61 10.44 7.30
CA LEU A 105 4.49 9.54 6.54
C LEU A 105 4.63 9.97 5.08
N ALA A 106 3.54 10.32 4.41
CA ALA A 106 3.57 10.79 3.01
C ALA A 106 4.38 12.10 2.85
N ILE A 107 4.27 13.03 3.81
CA ILE A 107 5.03 14.28 3.81
C ILE A 107 6.53 14.01 4.01
N ASP A 108 6.88 13.12 4.94
CA ASP A 108 8.27 12.76 5.20
C ASP A 108 8.90 11.96 4.05
N ALA A 109 8.12 11.11 3.38
CA ALA A 109 8.48 10.45 2.14
C ALA A 109 8.85 11.47 1.04
N ALA A 110 8.00 12.47 0.80
CA ALA A 110 8.25 13.52 -0.18
C ALA A 110 9.53 14.34 0.11
N ARG A 111 9.82 14.59 1.39
CA ARG A 111 11.07 15.22 1.83
C ARG A 111 12.29 14.35 1.52
N GLY A 112 12.22 13.07 1.87
CA GLY A 112 13.27 12.10 1.59
C GLY A 112 13.58 12.01 0.11
N VAL A 113 12.55 11.93 -0.74
CA VAL A 113 12.69 11.95 -2.21
C VAL A 113 13.42 13.22 -2.67
N SER A 114 13.01 14.41 -2.21
CA SER A 114 13.66 15.66 -2.58
C SER A 114 15.16 15.69 -2.23
N LEU A 115 15.50 15.23 -1.02
CA LEU A 115 16.88 15.15 -0.56
C LEU A 115 17.71 14.20 -1.43
N ILE A 116 17.17 13.01 -1.74
CA ILE A 116 17.91 12.02 -2.51
C ILE A 116 18.06 12.44 -3.96
N LEU A 117 17.06 13.11 -4.55
CA LEU A 117 17.19 13.73 -5.87
C LEU A 117 18.35 14.74 -5.87
N ALA A 118 18.44 15.60 -4.85
CA ALA A 118 19.56 16.54 -4.71
C ALA A 118 20.92 15.82 -4.61
N LEU A 119 21.03 14.80 -3.75
CA LEU A 119 22.25 14.02 -3.57
C LEU A 119 22.67 13.31 -4.87
N SER A 120 21.71 12.77 -5.63
CA SER A 120 21.97 12.11 -6.91
C SER A 120 22.59 13.06 -7.94
N ARG A 121 22.18 14.34 -7.92
CA ARG A 121 22.74 15.38 -8.80
C ARG A 121 24.10 15.86 -8.33
N LEU A 122 24.35 15.90 -7.02
CA LEU A 122 25.69 16.18 -6.49
C LEU A 122 26.70 15.10 -6.89
N VAL A 123 26.31 13.82 -6.82
CA VAL A 123 27.18 12.73 -7.26
C VAL A 123 27.51 12.87 -8.76
N LEU A 124 26.49 13.11 -9.59
CA LEU A 124 26.68 13.33 -11.03
C LEU A 124 27.54 14.57 -11.32
N LEU A 125 27.34 15.66 -10.55
CA LEU A 125 28.10 16.89 -10.64
C LEU A 125 29.60 16.64 -10.35
N VAL A 126 29.91 15.87 -9.32
CA VAL A 126 31.29 15.47 -9.00
C VAL A 126 31.90 14.68 -10.16
N GLN A 127 31.15 13.77 -10.78
CA GLN A 127 31.63 13.03 -11.95
C GLN A 127 31.96 13.94 -13.13
N TYR A 128 31.04 14.83 -13.52
CA TYR A 128 31.28 15.81 -14.58
C TYR A 128 32.43 16.77 -14.25
N TRP A 129 32.59 17.13 -12.97
CA TRP A 129 33.70 17.95 -12.50
C TRP A 129 35.05 17.25 -12.69
N VAL A 130 35.15 15.97 -12.30
CA VAL A 130 36.36 15.17 -12.49
C VAL A 130 36.70 15.04 -13.98
N VAL A 131 35.70 14.76 -14.83
CA VAL A 131 35.90 14.71 -16.29
C VAL A 131 36.37 16.05 -16.84
N LEU A 132 35.85 17.17 -16.35
CA LEU A 132 36.29 18.50 -16.75
C LEU A 132 37.75 18.77 -16.37
N LEU A 133 38.21 18.32 -15.20
CA LEU A 133 39.60 18.45 -14.80
C LEU A 133 40.54 17.62 -15.68
N ASP A 134 40.12 16.40 -16.06
CA ASP A 134 40.88 15.52 -16.96
C ASP A 134 40.89 16.08 -18.40
N SER A 135 39.75 16.56 -18.88
CA SER A 135 39.59 17.07 -20.26
C SER A 135 40.33 18.38 -20.52
N ARG A 136 40.74 19.11 -19.47
CA ARG A 136 41.51 20.36 -19.59
C ARG A 136 42.80 20.19 -20.39
N LYS A 137 43.42 19.02 -20.30
CA LYS A 137 44.70 18.73 -20.95
C LYS A 137 44.52 18.06 -22.32
N THR A 138 43.46 17.30 -22.51
CA THR A 138 43.36 16.34 -23.63
C THR A 138 42.39 16.80 -24.73
N PHE A 139 41.24 17.40 -24.38
CA PHE A 139 40.18 17.73 -25.34
C PHE A 139 39.49 19.06 -25.01
N PRO A 140 40.06 20.21 -25.43
CA PRO A 140 39.50 21.53 -25.12
C PRO A 140 38.12 21.78 -25.75
N SER A 141 37.81 21.16 -26.89
CA SER A 141 36.49 21.26 -27.55
C SER A 141 35.34 20.68 -26.70
N LEU A 142 35.62 19.69 -25.85
CA LEU A 142 34.63 19.06 -24.96
C LEU A 142 34.22 19.96 -23.78
N GLN A 143 35.08 20.92 -23.40
CA GLN A 143 34.90 21.71 -22.19
C GLN A 143 33.61 22.53 -22.20
N VAL A 144 33.24 23.11 -23.34
CA VAL A 144 32.02 23.94 -23.44
C VAL A 144 30.77 23.11 -23.12
N GLY A 145 30.70 21.87 -23.62
CA GLY A 145 29.60 20.95 -23.31
C GLY A 145 29.56 20.56 -21.84
N LEU A 146 30.73 20.24 -21.26
CA LEU A 146 30.87 19.89 -19.85
C LEU A 146 30.49 21.04 -18.91
N TYR A 147 30.89 22.28 -19.21
CA TYR A 147 30.50 23.45 -18.43
C TYR A 147 28.98 23.66 -18.43
N ARG A 148 28.30 23.40 -19.54
CA ARG A 148 26.84 23.47 -19.61
C ARG A 148 26.18 22.41 -18.74
N HIS A 149 26.63 21.16 -18.81
CA HIS A 149 26.15 20.09 -17.92
C HIS A 149 26.41 20.44 -16.45
N LEU A 150 27.59 20.95 -16.11
CA LEU A 150 27.90 21.35 -14.75
C LEU A 150 26.96 22.45 -14.24
N ARG A 151 26.68 23.47 -15.07
CA ARG A 151 25.70 24.51 -14.73
C ARG A 151 24.29 23.95 -14.56
N ALA A 152 23.86 23.03 -15.43
CA ALA A 152 22.59 22.31 -15.30
C ALA A 152 22.50 21.60 -13.95
N LEU A 153 23.54 20.87 -13.58
CA LEU A 153 23.57 20.04 -12.38
C LEU A 153 23.67 20.89 -11.12
N THR A 154 24.38 22.02 -11.14
CA THR A 154 24.34 22.99 -10.03
C THR A 154 22.96 23.58 -9.84
N PHE A 155 22.30 23.95 -10.95
CA PHE A 155 20.93 24.46 -10.94
C PHE A 155 19.96 23.41 -10.39
N SER A 156 20.08 22.18 -10.89
CA SER A 156 19.27 21.04 -10.47
C SER A 156 19.43 20.71 -8.99
N SER A 157 20.68 20.61 -8.52
CA SER A 157 20.98 20.37 -7.11
C SER A 157 20.38 21.46 -6.21
N ALA A 158 20.55 22.73 -6.60
CA ALA A 158 20.01 23.86 -5.84
C ALA A 158 18.47 23.82 -5.77
N TRP A 159 17.79 23.46 -6.86
CA TRP A 159 16.33 23.36 -6.89
C TRP A 159 15.80 22.20 -6.04
N TYR A 160 16.45 21.03 -6.08
CA TYR A 160 16.05 19.91 -5.21
C TYR A 160 16.32 20.18 -3.73
N PHE A 161 17.45 20.83 -3.38
CA PHE A 161 17.68 21.29 -1.99
C PHE A 161 16.68 22.36 -1.57
N THR A 162 16.28 23.24 -2.48
CA THR A 162 15.23 24.23 -2.21
C THR A 162 13.88 23.53 -1.97
N ALA A 163 13.51 22.53 -2.78
CA ALA A 163 12.31 21.73 -2.57
C ALA A 163 12.32 21.04 -1.19
N PHE A 164 13.45 20.44 -0.83
CA PHE A 164 13.65 19.86 0.50
C PHE A 164 13.51 20.91 1.62
N GLY A 165 14.15 22.07 1.47
CA GLY A 165 14.08 23.17 2.44
C GLY A 165 12.68 23.75 2.59
N VAL A 166 11.93 23.87 1.51
CA VAL A 166 10.53 24.32 1.50
C VAL A 166 9.65 23.33 2.28
N MET A 167 9.80 22.02 2.01
CA MET A 167 9.05 21.00 2.74
C MET A 167 9.46 20.89 4.21
N LEU A 168 10.74 21.15 4.52
CA LEU A 168 11.24 21.19 5.90
C LEU A 168 10.67 22.41 6.64
N ALA A 169 10.64 23.58 6.01
CA ALA A 169 10.05 24.79 6.58
C ALA A 169 8.56 24.62 6.88
N ALA A 170 7.83 23.88 6.03
CA ALA A 170 6.43 23.53 6.26
C ALA A 170 6.21 22.70 7.53
N HIS A 171 7.23 21.95 8.00
CA HIS A 171 7.14 21.17 9.24
C HIS A 171 7.03 22.03 10.50
N TRP A 172 7.69 23.20 10.49
CA TRP A 172 7.86 24.03 11.66
C TRP A 172 6.71 25.02 11.88
N GLN A 173 5.64 24.96 11.07
CA GLN A 173 4.48 25.83 11.22
C GLN A 173 3.45 25.27 12.21
N PRO A 174 2.83 26.11 13.05
CA PRO A 174 1.82 25.69 14.03
C PRO A 174 0.57 25.08 13.36
N GLU A 175 0.00 24.06 14.01
CA GLU A 175 -1.02 23.15 13.46
C GLU A 175 -2.28 23.86 12.91
N ASP A 176 -2.66 25.01 13.46
CA ASP A 176 -3.90 25.73 13.10
C ASP A 176 -3.88 26.45 11.74
N ILE A 177 -2.69 26.66 11.15
CA ILE A 177 -2.51 27.36 9.85
C ILE A 177 -2.21 26.34 8.72
N SER A 178 -2.03 25.06 9.06
CA SER A 178 -1.26 24.10 8.25
C SER A 178 -1.90 23.64 6.94
N ALA A 179 -3.23 23.45 6.87
CA ALA A 179 -3.83 22.68 5.78
C ALA A 179 -3.79 23.38 4.39
N ASN A 180 -4.05 24.69 4.33
CA ASN A 180 -3.97 25.43 3.06
C ASN A 180 -2.51 25.64 2.62
N TYR A 181 -1.60 25.75 3.58
CA TYR A 181 -0.19 25.96 3.29
C TYR A 181 0.49 24.65 2.85
N ALA A 182 0.13 23.50 3.43
CA ALA A 182 0.61 22.18 3.01
C ALA A 182 0.36 21.91 1.51
N LYS A 183 -0.84 22.24 1.02
CA LYS A 183 -1.21 22.18 -0.41
C LYS A 183 -0.25 23.00 -1.27
N VAL A 184 -0.04 24.25 -0.88
CA VAL A 184 0.81 25.20 -1.61
C VAL A 184 2.25 24.72 -1.61
N TYR A 185 2.77 24.25 -0.47
CA TYR A 185 4.15 23.74 -0.38
C TYR A 185 4.37 22.48 -1.19
N GLN A 186 3.40 21.56 -1.22
CA GLN A 186 3.48 20.34 -2.05
C GLN A 186 3.43 20.68 -3.54
N ALA A 187 2.53 21.58 -3.96
CA ALA A 187 2.48 22.06 -5.34
C ALA A 187 3.77 22.76 -5.78
N ILE A 188 4.33 23.62 -4.92
CA ILE A 188 5.63 24.28 -5.15
C ILE A 188 6.72 23.22 -5.30
N ALA A 189 6.75 22.21 -4.45
CA ALA A 189 7.76 21.16 -4.54
C ALA A 189 7.69 20.37 -5.86
N ILE A 190 6.49 20.02 -6.34
CA ILE A 190 6.33 19.35 -7.64
C ILE A 190 6.92 20.22 -8.75
N VAL A 191 6.60 21.53 -8.77
CA VAL A 191 7.17 22.46 -9.75
C VAL A 191 8.69 22.50 -9.65
N LEU A 192 9.23 22.55 -8.42
CA LEU A 192 10.67 22.54 -8.17
C LEU A 192 11.33 21.21 -8.56
N TRP A 193 10.60 20.10 -8.63
CA TRP A 193 11.14 18.80 -9.05
C TRP A 193 11.29 18.68 -10.57
N TYR A 194 10.32 19.20 -11.34
CA TYR A 194 10.29 19.05 -12.80
C TYR A 194 11.02 20.16 -13.55
N LEU A 195 11.08 21.38 -13.01
CA LEU A 195 11.84 22.47 -13.62
C LEU A 195 13.32 22.09 -13.91
N PRO A 196 14.09 21.53 -12.95
CA PRO A 196 15.46 21.14 -13.22
C PRO A 196 15.57 19.97 -14.21
N LEU A 197 14.62 19.03 -14.20
CA LEU A 197 14.56 17.93 -15.15
C LEU A 197 14.47 18.44 -16.60
N VAL A 198 13.59 19.41 -16.86
CA VAL A 198 13.46 20.04 -18.19
C VAL A 198 14.75 20.77 -18.58
N ALA A 199 15.39 21.47 -17.64
CA ALA A 199 16.64 22.18 -17.89
C ALA A 199 17.79 21.23 -18.25
N GLU A 200 17.93 20.10 -17.56
CA GLU A 200 18.94 19.10 -17.86
C GLU A 200 18.69 18.42 -19.22
N ILE A 201 17.45 17.99 -19.50
CA ILE A 201 17.06 17.41 -20.81
C ILE A 201 17.43 18.36 -21.95
N SER A 202 17.08 19.65 -21.80
CA SER A 202 17.37 20.68 -22.80
C SER A 202 18.86 20.78 -23.10
N ILE A 203 19.73 20.60 -22.10
CA ILE A 203 21.18 20.67 -22.27
C ILE A 203 21.72 19.47 -23.04
N HIS A 204 21.13 18.28 -22.90
CA HIS A 204 21.48 17.13 -23.75
C HIS A 204 21.18 17.40 -25.23
N TYR A 205 20.05 18.06 -25.55
CA TYR A 205 19.73 18.46 -26.93
C TYR A 205 20.65 19.55 -27.47
N ILE A 206 20.95 20.56 -26.66
CA ILE A 206 21.86 21.63 -27.08
C ILE A 206 23.26 21.06 -27.34
N ASN A 207 23.72 20.15 -26.49
CA ASN A 207 25.05 19.54 -26.63
C ASN A 207 25.12 18.47 -27.72
N SER A 208 23.99 17.94 -28.21
CA SER A 208 23.98 16.96 -29.31
C SER A 208 24.35 17.58 -30.67
N ASP A 209 24.24 18.90 -30.80
CA ASP A 209 24.40 19.63 -32.06
C ASP A 209 25.82 20.17 -32.29
N LEU A 210 26.62 20.27 -31.23
CA LEU A 210 27.79 21.14 -31.23
C LEU A 210 29.13 20.41 -31.25
N ILE A 211 29.18 19.11 -30.96
CA ILE A 211 30.45 18.40 -30.75
C ILE A 211 30.38 16.97 -31.29
N ASP A 212 31.33 16.58 -32.16
CA ASP A 212 31.42 15.21 -32.67
C ASP A 212 31.66 14.14 -31.58
N HIS A 213 32.16 14.58 -30.41
CA HIS A 213 32.54 13.72 -29.28
C HIS A 213 31.39 13.49 -28.29
N THR A 214 30.22 14.10 -28.50
CA THR A 214 29.00 13.92 -27.67
C THR A 214 27.92 13.12 -28.41
N LYS A 215 28.29 12.39 -29.48
CA LYS A 215 27.36 11.51 -30.20
C LYS A 215 26.98 10.31 -29.35
N TYR A 216 25.68 10.05 -29.25
CA TYR A 216 25.17 8.90 -28.52
C TYR A 216 25.24 7.66 -29.42
N SER A 217 25.74 6.54 -28.87
CA SER A 217 25.71 5.26 -29.57
C SER A 217 24.34 4.62 -29.40
N SER A 218 23.60 4.44 -30.50
CA SER A 218 22.29 3.77 -30.47
C SER A 218 22.39 2.34 -29.93
N LYS A 219 23.48 1.63 -30.26
CA LYS A 219 23.75 0.28 -29.74
C LYS A 219 23.83 0.25 -28.22
N ILE A 220 24.60 1.17 -27.62
CA ILE A 220 24.78 1.20 -26.16
C ILE A 220 23.48 1.63 -25.48
N ILE A 221 22.76 2.62 -26.04
CA ILE A 221 21.45 3.02 -25.50
C ILE A 221 20.50 1.83 -25.48
N TYR A 222 20.38 1.13 -26.62
CA TYR A 222 19.48 -0.01 -26.72
C TYR A 222 19.87 -1.13 -25.75
N GLU A 223 21.15 -1.47 -25.66
CA GLU A 223 21.66 -2.49 -24.72
C GLU A 223 21.33 -2.16 -23.26
N ARG A 224 21.49 -0.88 -22.86
CA ARG A 224 21.16 -0.45 -21.49
C ARG A 224 19.65 -0.41 -21.25
N ALA A 225 18.88 0.06 -22.22
CA ALA A 225 17.42 0.14 -22.13
C ALA A 225 16.78 -1.24 -22.10
N SER A 226 17.27 -2.20 -22.91
CA SER A 226 16.74 -3.58 -22.93
C SER A 226 17.01 -4.31 -21.62
N VAL A 227 18.23 -4.20 -21.07
CA VAL A 227 18.55 -4.75 -19.74
C VAL A 227 17.62 -4.15 -18.69
N PHE A 228 17.40 -2.84 -18.73
CA PHE A 228 16.50 -2.18 -17.81
C PHE A 228 15.05 -2.69 -17.93
N PHE A 229 14.53 -2.79 -19.15
CA PHE A 229 13.20 -3.33 -19.41
C PHE A 229 13.05 -4.78 -18.92
N THR A 230 14.01 -5.65 -19.21
CA THR A 230 13.98 -7.05 -18.74
C THR A 230 13.96 -7.13 -17.22
N VAL A 231 14.70 -6.26 -16.54
CA VAL A 231 14.74 -6.21 -15.08
C VAL A 231 13.40 -5.75 -14.51
N ILE A 232 12.75 -4.73 -15.08
CA ILE A 232 11.39 -4.35 -14.70
C ILE A 232 10.43 -5.52 -14.90
N LEU A 233 10.45 -6.13 -16.08
CA LEU A 233 9.53 -7.19 -16.44
C LEU A 233 9.67 -8.38 -15.49
N GLY A 234 10.90 -8.77 -15.16
CA GLY A 234 11.16 -9.83 -14.18
C GLY A 234 10.64 -9.49 -12.79
N ALA A 235 10.76 -8.23 -12.37
CA ALA A 235 10.28 -7.78 -11.07
C ALA A 235 8.74 -7.73 -10.99
N SER A 236 8.08 -7.27 -12.06
CA SER A 236 6.63 -7.32 -12.15
C SER A 236 6.10 -8.76 -12.23
N LEU A 237 6.84 -9.66 -12.89
CA LEU A 237 6.50 -11.08 -12.93
C LEU A 237 6.59 -11.72 -11.55
N ASP A 238 7.58 -11.35 -10.73
CA ASP A 238 7.69 -11.82 -9.34
C ASP A 238 6.43 -11.44 -8.52
N ASN A 239 5.98 -10.19 -8.64
CA ASN A 239 4.73 -9.71 -8.01
C ASN A 239 3.51 -10.50 -8.49
N MET A 240 3.41 -10.80 -9.80
CA MET A 240 2.35 -11.65 -10.34
C MET A 240 2.42 -13.07 -9.79
N THR A 241 3.61 -13.65 -9.68
CA THR A 241 3.75 -14.99 -9.09
C THR A 241 3.39 -15.00 -7.61
N GLY A 242 3.59 -13.91 -6.87
CA GLY A 242 3.06 -13.73 -5.51
C GLY A 242 1.53 -13.87 -5.45
N GLY A 243 0.82 -13.18 -6.34
CA GLY A 243 -0.63 -13.33 -6.49
C GLY A 243 -1.06 -14.75 -6.89
N LEU A 244 -0.29 -15.42 -7.75
CA LEU A 244 -0.55 -16.81 -8.14
C LEU A 244 -0.25 -17.82 -7.02
N ARG A 245 0.74 -17.58 -6.16
CA ARG A 245 1.04 -18.44 -5.00
C ARG A 245 -0.12 -18.44 -4.01
N PHE A 246 -0.74 -17.28 -3.79
CA PHE A 246 -1.96 -17.18 -3.00
C PHE A 246 -3.11 -18.01 -3.63
N LEU A 247 -3.20 -18.00 -4.95
CA LEU A 247 -4.14 -18.82 -5.73
C LEU A 247 -3.93 -20.34 -5.56
N VAL A 248 -2.67 -20.80 -5.54
CA VAL A 248 -2.33 -22.22 -5.43
C VAL A 248 -2.40 -22.71 -3.98
N GLY A 249 -2.09 -21.84 -3.01
CA GLY A 249 -2.09 -22.18 -1.58
C GLY A 249 -3.45 -21.97 -0.88
N GLY A 250 -4.34 -21.15 -1.45
CA GLY A 250 -5.55 -20.66 -0.81
C GLY A 250 -6.75 -21.59 -0.88
N LEU A 251 -7.19 -22.03 -2.07
CA LEU A 251 -8.41 -22.82 -2.31
C LEU A 251 -8.45 -23.30 -3.78
N ASP A 252 -9.25 -24.33 -4.08
CA ASP A 252 -9.34 -25.07 -5.35
C ASP A 252 -9.00 -24.29 -6.63
N VAL A 253 -8.11 -24.86 -7.45
CA VAL A 253 -7.73 -24.34 -8.78
C VAL A 253 -8.93 -24.40 -9.71
N THR A 254 -9.74 -23.33 -9.69
CA THR A 254 -10.91 -23.19 -10.55
C THR A 254 -10.46 -22.81 -11.96
N SER A 255 -11.12 -23.35 -12.99
CA SER A 255 -10.81 -23.08 -14.41
C SER A 255 -10.83 -21.58 -14.76
N HIS A 256 -11.64 -20.80 -14.05
CA HIS A 256 -11.69 -19.34 -14.17
C HIS A 256 -10.37 -18.66 -13.78
N ASN A 257 -9.75 -19.11 -12.67
CA ASN A 257 -8.50 -18.55 -12.16
C ASN A 257 -7.32 -18.88 -13.06
N VAL A 258 -7.31 -20.10 -13.63
CA VAL A 258 -6.35 -20.51 -14.65
C VAL A 258 -6.50 -19.64 -15.91
N GLY A 259 -7.73 -19.31 -16.30
CA GLY A 259 -8.01 -18.40 -17.41
C GLY A 259 -7.40 -17.02 -17.20
N TRP A 260 -7.60 -16.39 -16.03
CA TRP A 260 -6.99 -15.09 -15.71
C TRP A 260 -5.47 -15.13 -15.66
N ALA A 261 -4.89 -16.17 -15.06
CA ALA A 261 -3.45 -16.36 -15.04
C ALA A 261 -2.87 -16.48 -16.45
N PHE A 262 -3.54 -17.21 -17.34
CA PHE A 262 -3.16 -17.35 -18.74
C PHE A 262 -3.28 -16.02 -19.51
N CYS A 263 -4.36 -15.27 -19.32
CA CYS A 263 -4.51 -13.93 -19.90
C CYS A 263 -3.41 -12.98 -19.42
N GLY A 264 -3.06 -12.99 -18.13
CA GLY A 264 -1.95 -12.20 -17.61
C GLY A 264 -0.60 -12.58 -18.22
N ALA A 265 -0.34 -13.88 -18.38
CA ALA A 265 0.86 -14.37 -19.06
C ALA A 265 0.91 -13.92 -20.54
N LEU A 266 -0.22 -13.93 -21.24
CA LEU A 266 -0.30 -13.42 -22.62
C LEU A 266 -0.01 -11.92 -22.72
N VAL A 267 -0.47 -11.12 -21.75
CA VAL A 267 -0.14 -9.68 -21.70
C VAL A 267 1.37 -9.50 -21.53
N ILE A 268 2.00 -10.20 -20.58
CA ILE A 268 3.47 -10.12 -20.38
C ILE A 268 4.23 -10.54 -21.64
N VAL A 269 3.87 -11.67 -22.24
CA VAL A 269 4.52 -12.18 -23.48
C VAL A 269 4.30 -11.20 -24.64
N GLY A 270 3.11 -10.61 -24.73
CA GLY A 270 2.77 -9.58 -25.71
C GLY A 270 3.61 -8.32 -25.54
N GLU A 271 3.77 -7.82 -24.31
CA GLU A 271 4.62 -6.67 -24.01
C GLU A 271 6.11 -6.96 -24.26
N PHE A 272 6.58 -8.16 -23.88
CA PHE A 272 7.94 -8.61 -24.18
C PHE A 272 8.18 -8.62 -25.69
N SER A 273 7.26 -9.21 -26.45
CA SER A 273 7.35 -9.28 -27.91
C SER A 273 7.32 -7.89 -28.53
N LEU A 274 6.40 -7.02 -28.08
CA LEU A 274 6.29 -5.65 -28.58
C LEU A 274 7.56 -4.83 -28.30
N TYR A 275 8.19 -5.00 -27.13
CA TYR A 275 9.43 -4.31 -26.81
C TYR A 275 10.60 -4.76 -27.68
N PHE A 276 10.80 -6.06 -27.86
CA PHE A 276 11.98 -6.59 -28.55
C PHE A 276 11.82 -6.60 -30.08
N ASP A 277 10.61 -6.85 -30.59
CA ASP A 277 10.33 -6.88 -32.03
C ASP A 277 10.37 -5.48 -32.63
N ALA A 278 9.82 -4.48 -31.92
CA ALA A 278 9.87 -3.08 -32.37
C ALA A 278 11.29 -2.48 -32.40
N ASN A 279 12.26 -3.09 -31.72
CA ASN A 279 13.60 -2.53 -31.52
C ASN A 279 14.74 -3.42 -32.04
N TYR A 280 14.45 -4.43 -32.87
CA TYR A 280 15.43 -5.39 -33.38
C TYR A 280 16.43 -4.77 -34.38
N GLU A 281 16.03 -3.76 -35.15
CA GLU A 281 16.94 -3.11 -36.10
C GLU A 281 17.84 -2.09 -35.39
N THR A 282 19.14 -2.12 -35.70
CA THR A 282 20.08 -1.08 -35.27
C THR A 282 19.62 0.27 -35.84
N PHE A 283 18.88 1.03 -35.03
CA PHE A 283 18.37 2.33 -35.37
C PHE A 283 19.51 3.26 -35.81
N ILE A 284 19.64 3.50 -37.12
CA ILE A 284 20.47 4.58 -37.67
C ILE A 284 19.64 5.85 -37.55
N HIS A 285 19.61 6.42 -36.36
CA HIS A 285 18.87 7.65 -36.07
C HIS A 285 19.81 8.85 -36.06
N ASN A 286 19.33 10.00 -36.53
CA ASN A 286 19.96 11.28 -36.23
C ASN A 286 20.05 11.44 -34.70
N ASN A 287 21.13 12.03 -34.18
CA ASN A 287 21.45 12.14 -32.76
C ASN A 287 20.28 12.71 -31.94
N LYS A 288 19.56 13.72 -32.49
CA LYS A 288 18.34 14.27 -31.88
C LYS A 288 17.19 13.28 -31.80
N ARG A 289 16.95 12.51 -32.87
CA ARG A 289 15.86 11.53 -32.94
C ARG A 289 16.12 10.38 -31.97
N LEU A 290 17.37 9.95 -31.86
CA LEU A 290 17.80 8.95 -30.89
C LEU A 290 17.61 9.46 -29.45
N LEU A 291 17.98 10.71 -29.19
CA LEU A 291 17.79 11.34 -27.88
C LEU A 291 16.30 11.49 -27.51
N THR A 292 15.47 11.90 -28.48
CA THR A 292 14.02 11.95 -28.32
C THR A 292 13.43 10.58 -28.04
N TRP A 293 13.85 9.55 -28.78
CA TRP A 293 13.43 8.18 -28.49
C TRP A 293 13.83 7.77 -27.07
N TYR A 294 15.09 8.01 -26.68
CA TYR A 294 15.60 7.65 -25.35
C TYR A 294 14.86 8.33 -24.20
N PHE A 295 14.50 9.61 -24.35
CA PHE A 295 13.77 10.34 -23.30
C PHE A 295 12.28 10.04 -23.28
N LEU A 296 11.64 9.87 -24.45
CA LEU A 296 10.24 9.43 -24.53
C LEU A 296 10.06 7.96 -24.14
N HIS A 297 11.15 7.17 -24.14
CA HIS A 297 11.16 5.80 -23.62
C HIS A 297 10.65 5.72 -22.18
N SER A 298 10.81 6.79 -21.40
CA SER A 298 10.22 6.92 -20.06
C SER A 298 8.70 6.74 -20.08
N ILE A 299 8.00 7.42 -20.98
CA ILE A 299 6.53 7.40 -21.08
C ILE A 299 6.09 6.00 -21.51
N PHE A 300 6.80 5.41 -22.47
CA PHE A 300 6.52 4.06 -22.91
C PHE A 300 6.70 3.04 -21.77
N LEU A 301 7.81 3.10 -21.04
CA LEU A 301 8.07 2.23 -19.89
C LEU A 301 7.07 2.45 -18.75
N LEU A 302 6.65 3.70 -18.51
CA LEU A 302 5.59 4.02 -17.56
C LEU A 302 4.28 3.31 -17.93
N CYS A 303 3.86 3.41 -19.20
CA CYS A 303 2.64 2.77 -19.68
C CYS A 303 2.73 1.24 -19.56
N LEU A 304 3.86 0.63 -19.91
CA LEU A 304 4.06 -0.81 -19.75
C LEU A 304 4.00 -1.21 -18.28
N MET A 305 4.73 -0.52 -17.40
CA MET A 305 4.69 -0.80 -15.96
C MET A 305 3.27 -0.69 -15.40
N MET A 306 2.55 0.38 -15.72
CA MET A 306 1.16 0.55 -15.31
C MET A 306 0.26 -0.59 -15.81
N THR A 307 0.49 -1.08 -17.03
CA THR A 307 -0.28 -2.19 -17.63
C THR A 307 -0.01 -3.51 -16.90
N ILE A 308 1.26 -3.85 -16.64
CA ILE A 308 1.61 -5.07 -15.89
C ILE A 308 1.10 -4.99 -14.44
N LEU A 309 1.26 -3.84 -13.78
CA LEU A 309 0.79 -3.65 -12.40
C LEU A 309 -0.74 -3.74 -12.32
N SER A 310 -1.45 -3.12 -13.26
CA SER A 310 -2.91 -3.25 -13.35
C SER A 310 -3.35 -4.69 -13.60
N THR A 311 -2.61 -5.43 -14.43
CA THR A 311 -2.89 -6.86 -14.70
C THR A 311 -2.65 -7.72 -13.45
N THR A 312 -1.59 -7.44 -12.70
CA THR A 312 -1.31 -8.09 -11.41
C THR A 312 -2.45 -7.88 -10.42
N LEU A 313 -2.91 -6.64 -10.30
CA LEU A 313 -4.02 -6.27 -9.43
C LEU A 313 -5.35 -6.87 -9.90
N LEU A 314 -5.59 -6.97 -11.20
CA LEU A 314 -6.78 -7.64 -11.74
C LEU A 314 -6.80 -9.13 -11.40
N ILE A 315 -5.64 -9.80 -11.44
CA ILE A 315 -5.53 -11.22 -11.03
C ILE A 315 -5.75 -11.34 -9.51
N GLN A 316 -5.17 -10.46 -8.70
CA GLN A 316 -5.39 -10.46 -7.26
C GLN A 316 -6.86 -10.14 -6.90
N HIS A 317 -7.48 -9.19 -7.59
CA HIS A 317 -8.86 -8.79 -7.35
C HIS A 317 -9.86 -9.85 -7.85
N SER A 318 -9.66 -10.48 -9.02
CA SER A 318 -10.56 -11.55 -9.46
C SER A 318 -10.55 -12.72 -8.49
N VAL A 319 -9.38 -13.03 -7.91
CA VAL A 319 -9.22 -14.02 -6.85
C VAL A 319 -9.90 -13.57 -5.56
N CYS A 320 -9.73 -12.31 -5.16
CA CYS A 320 -10.43 -11.72 -4.03
C CYS A 320 -11.95 -11.67 -4.24
N SER A 321 -12.45 -11.48 -5.46
CA SER A 321 -13.89 -11.49 -5.77
C SER A 321 -14.47 -12.90 -5.64
N VAL A 322 -13.76 -13.94 -6.08
CA VAL A 322 -14.18 -15.34 -5.91
C VAL A 322 -14.07 -15.75 -4.44
N ILE A 323 -13.03 -15.28 -3.73
CA ILE A 323 -12.90 -15.47 -2.29
C ILE A 323 -13.97 -14.68 -1.54
N CYS A 324 -14.35 -13.48 -1.95
CA CYS A 324 -15.44 -12.70 -1.35
C CYS A 324 -16.82 -13.24 -1.72
N GLU A 325 -17.01 -13.90 -2.85
CA GLU A 325 -18.23 -14.64 -3.16
C GLU A 325 -18.29 -15.95 -2.34
N SER A 326 -17.16 -16.64 -2.19
CA SER A 326 -17.06 -17.86 -1.39
C SER A 326 -17.13 -17.57 0.11
N ILE A 327 -16.51 -16.49 0.56
CA ILE A 327 -16.57 -15.95 1.92
C ILE A 327 -17.91 -15.27 2.12
N SER A 328 -18.54 -14.56 1.19
CA SER A 328 -19.90 -14.06 1.41
C SER A 328 -20.92 -15.19 1.44
N ALA A 329 -20.76 -16.25 0.64
CA ALA A 329 -21.56 -17.46 0.77
C ALA A 329 -21.29 -18.18 2.10
N ALA A 330 -20.02 -18.29 2.52
CA ALA A 330 -19.63 -18.86 3.80
C ALA A 330 -19.99 -17.96 4.99
N LEU A 331 -20.02 -16.63 4.82
CA LEU A 331 -20.36 -15.61 5.80
C LEU A 331 -21.87 -15.43 5.85
N GLU A 332 -22.63 -15.72 4.80
CA GLU A 332 -24.07 -15.89 4.88
C GLU A 332 -24.40 -17.21 5.59
N LEU A 333 -23.64 -18.28 5.34
CA LEU A 333 -23.73 -19.53 6.12
C LEU A 333 -23.28 -19.35 7.58
N ILE A 334 -22.24 -18.56 7.84
CA ILE A 334 -21.71 -18.25 9.18
C ILE A 334 -22.58 -17.18 9.84
N LYS A 335 -23.12 -16.17 9.16
CA LYS A 335 -24.12 -15.25 9.73
C LYS A 335 -25.41 -16.00 10.04
N GLN A 336 -25.81 -16.94 9.19
CA GLN A 336 -26.97 -17.78 9.47
C GLN A 336 -26.67 -18.75 10.63
N ASN A 337 -25.49 -19.35 10.70
CA ASN A 337 -25.11 -20.27 11.79
C ASN A 337 -24.69 -19.59 13.09
N VAL A 338 -24.13 -18.38 13.05
CA VAL A 338 -23.70 -17.56 14.20
C VAL A 338 -24.84 -16.69 14.68
N SER A 339 -25.68 -16.14 13.82
CA SER A 339 -26.94 -15.51 14.27
C SER A 339 -27.86 -16.57 14.87
N GLN A 340 -27.95 -17.77 14.29
CA GLN A 340 -28.69 -18.88 14.88
C GLN A 340 -28.01 -19.40 16.16
N ALA A 341 -26.68 -19.57 16.20
CA ALA A 341 -25.97 -19.99 17.41
C ALA A 341 -26.05 -18.93 18.51
N VAL A 342 -26.00 -17.63 18.19
CA VAL A 342 -26.16 -16.52 19.13
C VAL A 342 -27.61 -16.39 19.58
N GLU A 343 -28.61 -16.62 18.72
CA GLU A 343 -30.01 -16.73 19.14
C GLU A 343 -30.27 -17.98 19.98
N ASP A 344 -29.65 -19.13 19.67
CA ASP A 344 -29.77 -20.38 20.42
C ASP A 344 -29.04 -20.31 21.77
N ILE A 345 -27.91 -19.59 21.82
CA ILE A 345 -27.20 -19.13 23.02
C ILE A 345 -28.16 -18.20 23.78
N ILE A 346 -28.59 -17.06 23.24
CA ILE A 346 -29.48 -16.10 23.95
C ILE A 346 -30.77 -16.78 24.44
N THR A 347 -31.33 -17.72 23.69
CA THR A 347 -32.54 -18.49 24.04
C THR A 347 -32.25 -19.53 25.11
N LEU A 348 -31.11 -20.25 25.06
CA LEU A 348 -30.60 -21.06 26.16
C LEU A 348 -30.46 -20.22 27.43
N PHE A 349 -29.78 -19.09 27.33
CA PHE A 349 -29.44 -18.20 28.42
C PHE A 349 -30.70 -17.56 29.02
N GLY A 350 -31.69 -17.19 28.20
CA GLY A 350 -33.02 -16.72 28.63
C GLY A 350 -33.85 -17.82 29.31
N ASN A 351 -33.76 -19.06 28.85
CA ASN A 351 -34.46 -20.20 29.45
C ASN A 351 -33.82 -20.64 30.77
N VAL A 352 -32.49 -20.55 30.92
CA VAL A 352 -31.78 -20.78 32.20
C VAL A 352 -32.10 -19.68 33.21
N PHE A 353 -32.20 -18.41 32.78
CA PHE A 353 -32.58 -17.29 33.67
C PHE A 353 -34.05 -17.31 34.12
N ASN A 354 -34.95 -17.77 33.26
CA ASN A 354 -36.40 -17.81 33.56
C ASN A 354 -36.84 -19.13 34.19
N SER A 355 -36.06 -20.20 34.03
CA SER A 355 -36.26 -21.43 34.78
C SER A 355 -35.64 -21.28 36.16
N THR A 356 -36.35 -21.73 37.17
CA THR A 356 -35.86 -21.98 38.53
C THR A 356 -34.88 -23.16 38.55
N SER A 357 -33.95 -23.22 37.59
CA SER A 357 -33.02 -24.33 37.42
C SER A 357 -32.12 -24.42 38.65
N THR A 358 -32.21 -25.55 39.34
CA THR A 358 -31.42 -25.84 40.53
C THR A 358 -30.02 -26.24 40.12
N PHE A 359 -29.00 -25.45 40.51
CA PHE A 359 -27.60 -25.83 40.36
C PHE A 359 -27.30 -27.18 41.05
N PRO A 360 -26.40 -28.01 40.51
CA PRO A 360 -25.52 -27.79 39.35
C PRO A 360 -26.19 -28.02 37.98
N LEU A 361 -25.71 -27.34 36.94
CA LEU A 361 -26.19 -27.46 35.56
C LEU A 361 -25.62 -28.72 34.87
N SER A 362 -26.42 -29.42 34.07
CA SER A 362 -25.95 -30.57 33.27
C SER A 362 -26.03 -30.30 31.77
N ALA A 363 -25.01 -30.71 31.01
CA ALA A 363 -25.00 -30.57 29.54
C ALA A 363 -26.17 -31.29 28.85
N SER A 364 -26.67 -32.39 29.45
CA SER A 364 -27.82 -33.14 28.94
C SER A 364 -29.13 -32.35 28.95
N GLU A 365 -29.21 -31.27 29.73
CA GLU A 365 -30.38 -30.39 29.82
C GLU A 365 -30.43 -29.41 28.65
N PHE A 366 -29.36 -29.33 27.85
CA PHE A 366 -29.16 -28.35 26.79
C PHE A 366 -28.67 -29.02 25.47
N PRO A 367 -29.43 -29.96 24.90
CA PRO A 367 -28.97 -30.79 23.78
C PRO A 367 -28.73 -30.00 22.48
N GLN A 368 -29.48 -28.92 22.23
CA GLN A 368 -29.26 -28.05 21.07
C GLN A 368 -27.95 -27.26 21.21
N GLN A 369 -27.61 -26.88 22.43
CA GLN A 369 -26.44 -26.06 22.71
C GLN A 369 -25.18 -26.89 22.87
N GLN A 370 -25.31 -28.16 23.26
CA GLN A 370 -24.23 -29.11 23.20
C GLN A 370 -23.70 -29.25 21.75
N ASP A 371 -24.58 -29.39 20.76
CA ASP A 371 -24.19 -29.46 19.34
C ASP A 371 -23.52 -28.16 18.87
N ALA A 372 -24.02 -26.99 19.30
CA ALA A 372 -23.41 -25.70 18.97
C ALA A 372 -22.00 -25.53 19.54
N PHE A 373 -21.79 -25.90 20.81
CA PHE A 373 -20.49 -25.84 21.48
C PHE A 373 -19.50 -26.88 20.94
N GLU A 374 -19.96 -28.09 20.58
CA GLU A 374 -19.15 -29.10 19.91
C GLU A 374 -18.66 -28.64 18.53
N ARG A 375 -19.48 -27.92 17.76
CA ARG A 375 -19.08 -27.31 16.47
C ARG A 375 -18.03 -26.20 16.62
N LEU A 376 -17.97 -25.54 17.78
CA LEU A 376 -16.96 -24.55 18.13
C LEU A 376 -15.68 -25.17 18.69
N GLY A 377 -15.58 -26.50 18.77
CA GLY A 377 -14.44 -27.20 19.36
C GLY A 377 -14.37 -27.10 20.89
N LEU A 378 -15.43 -26.61 21.55
CA LEU A 378 -15.51 -26.39 22.99
C LEU A 378 -16.59 -27.28 23.60
N PRO A 379 -16.30 -28.49 24.12
CA PRO A 379 -17.35 -29.38 24.61
C PRO A 379 -18.09 -28.74 25.79
N LEU A 380 -19.40 -28.50 25.65
CA LEU A 380 -20.25 -27.81 26.64
C LEU A 380 -20.14 -28.41 28.05
N LYS A 381 -19.93 -29.72 28.12
CA LYS A 381 -19.72 -30.46 29.37
C LYS A 381 -18.57 -29.88 30.21
N PHE A 382 -17.42 -29.57 29.60
CA PHE A 382 -16.26 -29.06 30.34
C PHE A 382 -16.49 -27.63 30.83
N VAL A 383 -17.16 -26.81 30.01
CA VAL A 383 -17.52 -25.43 30.38
C VAL A 383 -18.47 -25.43 31.58
N LEU A 384 -19.48 -26.32 31.58
CA LEU A 384 -20.43 -26.42 32.69
C LEU A 384 -19.82 -27.03 33.95
N GLU A 385 -18.90 -28.01 33.84
CA GLU A 385 -18.18 -28.56 35.00
C GLU A 385 -17.31 -27.51 35.70
N ASP A 386 -16.59 -26.70 34.93
CA ASP A 386 -15.76 -25.62 35.47
C ASP A 386 -16.62 -24.52 36.10
N PHE A 387 -17.70 -24.12 35.40
CA PHE A 387 -18.66 -23.15 35.93
C PHE A 387 -19.31 -23.63 37.23
N ASN A 388 -19.82 -24.86 37.29
CA ASN A 388 -20.45 -25.42 38.48
C ASN A 388 -19.49 -25.46 39.68
N THR A 389 -18.20 -25.73 39.41
CA THR A 389 -17.15 -25.74 40.43
C THR A 389 -16.92 -24.33 40.98
N ALA A 390 -16.83 -23.33 40.11
CA ALA A 390 -16.65 -21.93 40.51
C ALA A 390 -17.91 -21.31 41.16
N ALA A 391 -19.11 -21.78 40.78
CA ALA A 391 -20.39 -21.27 41.26
C ALA A 391 -20.83 -21.83 42.63
N ALA A 392 -20.26 -22.97 43.08
CA ALA A 392 -20.76 -23.76 44.21
C ALA A 392 -20.91 -23.01 45.55
N ASN A 393 -20.18 -21.90 45.75
CA ASN A 393 -20.18 -21.12 46.99
C ASN A 393 -20.55 -19.64 46.80
N LEU A 394 -21.05 -19.27 45.62
CA LEU A 394 -21.35 -17.88 45.29
C LEU A 394 -22.81 -17.53 45.57
N SER A 395 -23.08 -16.25 45.86
CA SER A 395 -24.44 -15.73 45.88
C SER A 395 -25.04 -15.74 44.47
N VAL A 396 -26.36 -15.74 44.34
CA VAL A 396 -27.04 -15.76 43.02
C VAL A 396 -26.58 -14.60 42.12
N SER A 397 -26.33 -13.42 42.66
CA SER A 397 -25.82 -12.27 41.88
C SER A 397 -24.38 -12.49 41.41
N SER A 398 -23.53 -13.08 42.25
CA SER A 398 -22.14 -13.43 41.91
C SER A 398 -22.07 -14.57 40.90
N GLN A 399 -22.98 -15.54 40.99
CA GLN A 399 -23.11 -16.62 40.00
C GLN A 399 -23.47 -16.04 38.61
N ASN A 400 -24.35 -15.03 38.56
CA ASN A 400 -24.71 -14.35 37.31
C ASN A 400 -23.55 -13.58 36.68
N LEU A 401 -22.70 -12.90 37.47
CA LEU A 401 -21.53 -12.19 36.94
C LEU A 401 -20.48 -13.17 36.41
N LEU A 402 -20.15 -14.21 37.21
CA LEU A 402 -19.26 -15.28 36.79
C LEU A 402 -19.74 -15.90 35.46
N TYR A 403 -21.05 -16.08 35.34
CA TYR A 403 -21.66 -16.63 34.15
C TYR A 403 -21.49 -15.74 32.91
N TYR A 404 -21.67 -14.42 33.05
CA TYR A 404 -21.40 -13.48 31.96
C TYR A 404 -19.92 -13.47 31.57
N GLN A 405 -19.00 -13.62 32.52
CA GLN A 405 -17.57 -13.69 32.23
C GLN A 405 -17.21 -14.95 31.42
N TYR A 406 -17.76 -16.12 31.77
CA TYR A 406 -17.56 -17.35 30.98
C TYR A 406 -18.15 -17.23 29.56
N LEU A 407 -19.24 -16.49 29.39
CA LEU A 407 -19.83 -16.20 28.08
C LEU A 407 -18.92 -15.31 27.22
N VAL A 408 -18.41 -14.22 27.78
CA VAL A 408 -17.47 -13.34 27.09
C VAL A 408 -16.19 -14.09 26.75
N LEU A 409 -15.71 -14.98 27.64
CA LEU A 409 -14.56 -15.82 27.38
C LEU A 409 -14.80 -16.81 26.22
N ALA A 410 -15.95 -17.47 26.19
CA ALA A 410 -16.30 -18.38 25.10
C ALA A 410 -16.39 -17.63 23.75
N MET A 411 -16.95 -16.41 23.74
CA MET A 411 -16.97 -15.55 22.56
C MET A 411 -15.57 -15.09 22.17
N ALA A 412 -14.73 -14.69 23.12
CA ALA A 412 -13.35 -14.28 22.87
C ALA A 412 -12.52 -15.40 22.25
N ILE A 413 -12.63 -16.63 22.78
CA ILE A 413 -11.97 -17.82 22.23
C ILE A 413 -12.48 -18.10 20.81
N ALA A 414 -13.80 -18.08 20.58
CA ALA A 414 -14.36 -18.28 19.25
C ALA A 414 -13.81 -17.24 18.26
N TYR A 415 -13.80 -15.96 18.62
CA TYR A 415 -13.26 -14.90 17.76
C TYR A 415 -11.74 -15.02 17.55
N GLN A 416 -10.99 -15.49 18.54
CA GLN A 416 -9.54 -15.69 18.45
C GLN A 416 -9.16 -16.83 17.51
N GLU A 417 -9.90 -17.95 17.55
CA GLU A 417 -9.73 -19.08 16.65
C GLU A 417 -10.01 -18.71 15.17
N PHE A 418 -10.85 -17.72 14.93
CA PHE A 418 -11.14 -17.19 13.58
C PHE A 418 -10.27 -15.99 13.18
N GLU A 419 -9.23 -15.66 13.95
CA GLU A 419 -8.38 -14.47 13.75
C GLU A 419 -9.20 -13.15 13.68
N ALA A 420 -10.41 -13.16 14.26
CA ALA A 420 -11.34 -12.05 14.30
C ALA A 420 -11.37 -11.36 15.66
N TYR A 421 -10.52 -11.77 16.61
CA TYR A 421 -10.45 -11.11 17.92
C TYR A 421 -9.85 -9.71 17.76
N PRO A 422 -10.43 -8.67 18.38
CA PRO A 422 -9.91 -7.31 18.27
C PRO A 422 -8.47 -7.22 18.78
N GLU A 423 -7.63 -6.38 18.16
CA GLU A 423 -6.25 -6.22 18.61
C GLU A 423 -6.20 -5.79 20.10
N PRO A 424 -5.12 -6.09 20.85
CA PRO A 424 -5.03 -5.76 22.27
C PRO A 424 -5.26 -4.29 22.64
N ASN A 425 -5.07 -3.37 21.68
CA ASN A 425 -5.28 -1.93 21.86
C ASN A 425 -6.67 -1.45 21.38
N ASP A 426 -7.51 -2.35 20.89
CA ASP A 426 -8.86 -2.06 20.42
C ASP A 426 -9.79 -1.76 21.62
N PRO A 427 -10.66 -0.73 21.54
CA PRO A 427 -11.63 -0.42 22.59
C PRO A 427 -12.48 -1.60 23.04
N VAL A 428 -12.83 -2.51 22.13
CA VAL A 428 -13.63 -3.72 22.43
C VAL A 428 -12.78 -4.75 23.18
N ALA A 429 -11.51 -4.97 22.78
CA ALA A 429 -10.60 -5.85 23.53
C ALA A 429 -10.36 -5.34 24.95
N MET A 430 -10.17 -4.03 25.12
CA MET A 430 -10.03 -3.41 26.44
C MET A 430 -11.31 -3.50 27.28
N GLN A 431 -12.49 -3.38 26.66
CA GLN A 431 -13.77 -3.59 27.35
C GLN A 431 -13.94 -5.05 27.80
N ILE A 432 -13.53 -6.01 26.96
CA ILE A 432 -13.52 -7.44 27.30
C ILE A 432 -12.59 -7.69 28.49
N ASP A 433 -11.36 -7.21 28.45
CA ASP A 433 -10.38 -7.39 29.54
C ASP A 433 -10.84 -6.72 30.86
N GLY A 434 -11.40 -5.52 30.76
CA GLY A 434 -12.00 -4.80 31.88
C GLY A 434 -13.19 -5.55 32.50
N PHE A 435 -14.00 -6.23 31.70
CA PHE A 435 -15.12 -7.02 32.18
C PHE A 435 -14.69 -8.36 32.80
N MET A 436 -13.67 -9.00 32.23
CA MET A 436 -13.08 -10.24 32.75
C MET A 436 -12.33 -10.03 34.07
N SER A 437 -11.90 -8.80 34.37
CA SER A 437 -11.20 -8.44 35.61
C SER A 437 -12.13 -7.96 36.74
N LEU A 438 -13.45 -7.92 36.53
CA LEU A 438 -14.41 -7.54 37.58
C LEU A 438 -14.44 -8.56 38.73
N ASP A 439 -14.49 -8.03 39.97
CA ASP A 439 -14.60 -8.84 41.18
C ASP A 439 -16.00 -9.46 41.31
N ILE A 440 -16.04 -10.78 41.22
CA ILE A 440 -17.24 -11.63 41.32
C ILE A 440 -17.98 -11.40 42.65
N GLY A 441 -17.28 -10.95 43.71
CA GLY A 441 -17.86 -10.68 45.03
C GLY A 441 -18.78 -9.45 45.11
N ASN A 442 -18.77 -8.56 44.11
CA ASN A 442 -19.49 -7.28 44.14
C ASN A 442 -20.36 -7.04 42.90
N ALA A 443 -21.02 -8.10 42.41
CA ALA A 443 -21.86 -8.05 41.21
C ALA A 443 -23.04 -7.06 41.36
N THR A 444 -23.15 -6.11 40.45
CA THR A 444 -24.24 -5.13 40.39
C THR A 444 -25.05 -5.25 39.09
N GLN A 445 -26.23 -4.62 39.03
CA GLN A 445 -27.08 -4.61 37.84
C GLN A 445 -26.41 -3.91 36.63
N MET A 446 -25.39 -3.08 36.87
CA MET A 446 -24.59 -2.38 35.86
C MET A 446 -23.77 -3.37 35.00
N ASP A 447 -23.42 -4.53 35.54
CA ASP A 447 -22.58 -5.53 34.86
C ASP A 447 -23.31 -6.22 33.70
N ARG A 448 -24.64 -6.30 33.77
CA ARG A 448 -25.47 -6.83 32.68
C ARG A 448 -25.50 -5.89 31.48
N GLY A 449 -25.53 -4.58 31.72
CA GLY A 449 -25.45 -3.57 30.66
C GLY A 449 -24.13 -3.66 29.91
N ASN A 450 -23.03 -3.74 30.67
CA ASN A 450 -21.68 -3.90 30.15
C ASN A 450 -21.54 -5.16 29.29
N PHE A 451 -22.07 -6.30 29.73
CA PHE A 451 -22.10 -7.53 28.92
C PHE A 451 -22.81 -7.33 27.58
N THR A 452 -24.02 -6.76 27.58
CA THR A 452 -24.78 -6.56 26.34
C THR A 452 -24.11 -5.58 25.39
N ASP A 453 -23.39 -4.59 25.92
CA ASP A 453 -22.66 -3.63 25.11
C ASP A 453 -21.38 -4.25 24.53
N ILE A 454 -20.66 -5.10 25.28
CA ILE A 454 -19.52 -5.87 24.78
C ILE A 454 -19.93 -6.77 23.62
N VAL A 455 -20.99 -7.56 23.79
CA VAL A 455 -21.48 -8.46 22.72
C VAL A 455 -21.91 -7.67 21.48
N ARG A 456 -22.61 -6.54 21.68
CA ARG A 456 -23.03 -5.67 20.59
C ARG A 456 -21.85 -5.01 19.88
N ASN A 457 -20.84 -4.54 20.63
CA ASN A 457 -19.68 -3.87 20.07
C ASN A 457 -18.74 -4.84 19.36
N LEU A 458 -18.57 -6.06 19.90
CA LEU A 458 -17.83 -7.15 19.25
C LEU A 458 -18.52 -7.63 17.96
N ALA A 459 -19.86 -7.62 17.92
CA ALA A 459 -20.60 -7.87 16.68
C ALA A 459 -20.49 -6.71 15.68
N LYS A 460 -20.42 -5.45 16.16
CA LYS A 460 -20.35 -4.25 15.32
C LYS A 460 -18.96 -3.93 14.77
N SER A 461 -17.89 -4.22 15.51
CA SER A 461 -16.50 -3.96 15.10
C SER A 461 -16.19 -4.60 13.74
N HIS A 462 -16.80 -5.75 13.44
CA HIS A 462 -16.64 -6.44 12.17
C HIS A 462 -17.79 -6.23 11.17
N ALA A 463 -18.94 -5.69 11.60
CA ALA A 463 -20.02 -5.33 10.68
C ALA A 463 -19.65 -4.10 9.82
N HIS A 464 -18.87 -3.18 10.37
CA HIS A 464 -18.52 -1.91 9.71
C HIS A 464 -17.51 -2.07 8.55
N GLU A 465 -16.68 -3.11 8.57
CA GLU A 465 -15.75 -3.48 7.50
C GLU A 465 -16.50 -4.08 6.29
N VAL A 466 -17.62 -4.76 6.56
CA VAL A 466 -18.51 -5.32 5.54
C VAL A 466 -19.40 -4.24 4.91
N ASP A 467 -19.87 -3.27 5.69
CA ASP A 467 -20.75 -2.19 5.20
C ASP A 467 -20.07 -1.23 4.20
N TRP A 468 -18.76 -0.98 4.33
CA TRP A 468 -18.02 -0.15 3.38
C TRP A 468 -17.85 -0.83 2.01
N PHE A 469 -17.69 -2.16 2.00
CA PHE A 469 -17.57 -2.94 0.78
C PHE A 469 -18.86 -2.91 -0.06
N PHE A 470 -20.02 -2.98 0.59
CA PHE A 470 -21.33 -2.88 -0.08
C PHE A 470 -21.64 -1.46 -0.57
N GLY A 471 -21.20 -0.41 0.13
CA GLY A 471 -21.39 0.98 -0.33
C GLY A 471 -20.66 1.30 -1.65
N VAL A 472 -19.50 0.67 -1.90
CA VAL A 472 -18.72 0.82 -3.14
C VAL A 472 -19.25 -0.12 -4.24
N ALA A 473 -19.65 -1.35 -3.89
CA ALA A 473 -20.20 -2.30 -4.85
C ALA A 473 -21.61 -1.90 -5.36
N VAL A 474 -22.50 -1.38 -4.51
CA VAL A 474 -23.88 -1.03 -4.90
C VAL A 474 -23.94 0.25 -5.74
N ARG A 475 -22.98 1.17 -5.60
CA ARG A 475 -22.94 2.40 -6.41
C ARG A 475 -22.40 2.18 -7.84
N GLN A 476 -21.70 1.08 -8.12
CA GLN A 476 -21.37 0.66 -9.49
C GLN A 476 -22.49 -0.12 -10.19
N PHE A 477 -23.39 -0.77 -9.45
CA PHE A 477 -24.56 -1.45 -10.04
C PHE A 477 -25.73 -0.50 -10.35
N TYR A 478 -25.85 0.64 -9.66
CA TYR A 478 -26.97 1.57 -9.90
C TYR A 478 -26.83 2.47 -11.14
N PHE A 479 -25.67 2.48 -11.82
CA PHE A 479 -25.49 3.21 -13.09
C PHE A 479 -25.59 2.35 -14.35
N ARG A 480 -25.97 1.06 -14.24
CA ARG A 480 -26.09 0.17 -15.40
C ARG A 480 -27.52 -0.04 -15.91
N ASP A 481 -28.54 0.40 -15.17
CA ASP A 481 -29.95 0.10 -15.49
C ASP A 481 -30.85 1.28 -15.88
N HIS A 482 -30.31 2.49 -16.12
CA HIS A 482 -31.15 3.63 -16.56
C HIS A 482 -31.00 4.12 -18.01
N ASP A 483 -30.15 3.51 -18.85
CA ASP A 483 -29.98 3.92 -20.26
C ASP A 483 -30.64 2.97 -21.29
N LYS A 484 -31.67 2.22 -20.87
CA LYS A 484 -32.55 1.50 -21.80
C LYS A 484 -34.00 1.92 -21.63
N LEU A 485 -34.34 3.15 -22.01
CA LEU A 485 -35.72 3.51 -22.36
C LEU A 485 -35.75 4.64 -23.41
N SER A 486 -36.20 4.23 -24.61
CA SER A 486 -36.86 5.01 -25.66
C SER A 486 -36.17 6.24 -26.27
N TRP A 487 -35.67 6.08 -27.50
CA TRP A 487 -36.04 6.94 -28.64
C TRP A 487 -36.08 6.08 -29.92
N THR A 488 -37.29 5.63 -30.25
CA THR A 488 -37.77 5.71 -31.65
C THR A 488 -38.09 7.15 -31.97
#